data_AF-A0A0A3IHP4-F1
#
_entry.id   AF-A0A0A3IHP4-F1
#
_cell.length_a   1.000
_cell.length_b   1.000
_cell.length_c   1.000
_cell.angle_alpha   90.00
_cell.angle_beta   90.00
_cell.angle_gamma   90.00
#
_symmetry.space_group_name_H-M   'P 1'
#
loop_
_entity.id
_entity.type
_entity.pdbx_description
1 polymer ?
#
loop_
_entity_poly.entity_id
_entity_poly.type
_entity_poly.pdbx_seq_one_letter_code
_entity_poly.pdbx_strand_id
1 'polypeptide(L)'
;MNDSLENLQDYFKQLRLTETSHELPNLLRKAEQTSWTYREFVQEIVLFELKKREEKSIDKRMKWAKFPYVKTLKEFDLTEQTSLSQRQLSQLEELNWMEEQFNLILLGPPGSGKTHLSISLGIEAIQKGFQVMFVTMGELINLLKTREFTRKSQVLLNRIESSDLVIIDDLMYMAMDQREANLFFHLINRLYERSSIILTSNKSPNEWGELLGDEGITTAILDRLLHRVEIIHLNEDSYRMKHRKSMF
;
A
#
# COMPACT_ATOMS: atom_id res chain seq x y z
N MET A 1 -13.96 -17.16 44.46
CA MET A 1 -13.27 -15.91 44.05
C MET A 1 -12.73 -15.98 42.62
N ASN A 2 -12.25 -17.12 42.11
CA ASN A 2 -11.85 -17.24 40.68
C ASN A 2 -13.02 -17.05 39.69
N ASP A 3 -14.25 -17.39 40.07
CA ASP A 3 -15.44 -17.20 39.22
C ASP A 3 -15.65 -15.75 38.74
N SER A 4 -15.28 -14.73 39.52
CA SER A 4 -15.60 -13.35 39.12
C SER A 4 -14.71 -12.84 37.99
N LEU A 5 -13.44 -13.25 37.95
CA LEU A 5 -12.51 -12.85 36.90
C LEU A 5 -12.78 -13.61 35.60
N GLU A 6 -13.02 -14.92 35.68
CA GLU A 6 -13.35 -15.75 34.51
C GLU A 6 -14.64 -15.26 33.85
N ASN A 7 -15.68 -14.97 34.63
CA ASN A 7 -16.92 -14.39 34.12
C ASN A 7 -16.69 -13.03 33.43
N LEU A 8 -15.85 -12.17 34.03
CA LEU A 8 -15.53 -10.87 33.44
C LEU A 8 -14.76 -11.03 32.12
N GLN A 9 -13.79 -11.93 32.06
CA GLN A 9 -13.07 -12.25 30.82
C GLN A 9 -14.04 -12.74 29.72
N ASP A 10 -15.03 -13.56 30.07
CA ASP A 10 -16.02 -14.05 29.12
C ASP A 10 -16.98 -12.94 28.65
N TYR A 11 -17.38 -12.01 29.51
CA TYR A 11 -18.13 -10.81 29.08
C TYR A 11 -17.33 -9.97 28.08
N PHE A 12 -16.03 -9.78 28.31
CA PHE A 12 -15.16 -9.08 27.35
C PHE A 12 -15.10 -9.81 26.00
N LYS A 13 -15.02 -11.15 25.99
CA LYS A 13 -15.08 -11.93 24.74
C LYS A 13 -16.41 -11.75 24.00
N GLN A 14 -17.53 -11.76 24.70
CA GLN A 14 -18.86 -11.54 24.12
C GLN A 14 -19.00 -10.14 23.50
N LEU A 15 -18.37 -9.13 24.10
CA LEU A 15 -18.27 -7.77 23.57
C LEU A 15 -17.23 -7.60 22.44
N ARG A 16 -16.61 -8.70 21.98
CA ARG A 16 -15.54 -8.72 20.97
C ARG A 16 -14.27 -7.99 21.41
N LEU A 17 -13.95 -8.02 22.70
CA LEU A 17 -12.74 -7.49 23.32
C LEU A 17 -11.78 -8.64 23.70
N THR A 18 -11.54 -9.58 22.78
CA THR A 18 -10.84 -10.83 23.07
C THR A 18 -9.40 -10.63 23.55
N GLU A 19 -8.66 -9.69 22.98
CA GLU A 19 -7.29 -9.40 23.43
C GLU A 19 -7.30 -8.80 24.84
N THR A 20 -8.20 -7.85 25.07
CA THR A 20 -8.36 -7.21 26.38
C THR A 20 -8.81 -8.20 27.44
N SER A 21 -9.66 -9.17 27.08
CA SER A 21 -10.02 -10.30 27.94
C SER A 21 -8.79 -11.07 28.40
N HIS A 22 -7.87 -11.42 27.49
CA HIS A 22 -6.64 -12.13 27.85
C HIS A 22 -5.69 -11.29 28.71
N GLU A 23 -5.61 -9.97 28.48
CA GLU A 23 -4.72 -9.07 29.22
C GLU A 23 -5.31 -8.56 30.55
N LEU A 24 -6.62 -8.72 30.76
CA LEU A 24 -7.35 -8.22 31.93
C LEU A 24 -6.69 -8.59 33.29
N PRO A 25 -6.18 -9.82 33.52
CA PRO A 25 -5.50 -10.15 34.78
C PRO A 25 -4.24 -9.33 35.01
N ASN A 26 -3.50 -9.00 33.96
CA ASN A 26 -2.30 -8.17 34.04
C ASN A 26 -2.65 -6.69 34.26
N LEU A 27 -3.68 -6.19 33.59
CA LEU A 27 -4.19 -4.83 33.79
C LEU A 27 -4.68 -4.61 35.23
N LEU A 28 -5.41 -5.58 35.80
CA LEU A 28 -5.85 -5.54 37.19
C LEU A 28 -4.66 -5.52 38.15
N ARG A 29 -3.68 -6.41 37.96
CA ARG A 29 -2.46 -6.44 38.79
C ARG A 29 -1.69 -5.11 38.71
N LYS A 30 -1.57 -4.54 37.51
CA LYS A 30 -0.90 -3.25 37.30
C LYS A 30 -1.65 -2.13 38.02
N ALA A 31 -2.98 -2.09 37.89
CA ALA A 31 -3.84 -1.12 38.56
C ALA A 31 -3.68 -1.16 40.09
N GLU A 32 -3.62 -2.34 40.68
CA GLU A 32 -3.39 -2.53 42.11
C GLU A 32 -2.00 -2.03 42.54
N GLN A 33 -0.96 -2.41 41.81
CA GLN A 33 0.43 -2.02 42.11
C GLN A 33 0.66 -0.52 42.04
N THR A 34 0.06 0.15 41.05
CA THR A 34 0.22 1.60 40.86
C THR A 34 -0.90 2.42 41.48
N SER A 35 -1.83 1.79 42.21
CA SER A 35 -2.98 2.43 42.84
C SER A 35 -3.79 3.31 41.90
N TRP A 36 -4.13 2.79 40.72
CA TRP A 36 -4.91 3.52 39.72
C TRP A 36 -6.29 3.91 40.26
N THR A 37 -6.72 5.12 39.93
CA THR A 37 -8.12 5.54 40.07
C THR A 37 -9.01 4.76 39.11
N TYR A 38 -10.33 4.71 39.38
CA TYR A 38 -11.28 4.07 38.47
C TYR A 38 -11.23 4.64 37.05
N ARG A 39 -10.98 5.95 36.92
CA ARG A 39 -10.83 6.63 35.63
C ARG A 39 -9.60 6.11 34.88
N GLU A 40 -8.45 6.03 35.53
CA GLU A 40 -7.21 5.55 34.92
C GLU A 40 -7.34 4.09 34.49
N PHE A 41 -7.95 3.24 35.32
CA PHE A 41 -8.15 1.84 34.98
C PHE A 41 -9.04 1.65 33.74
N VAL A 42 -10.17 2.34 33.67
CA VAL A 42 -11.05 2.30 32.49
C VAL A 42 -10.33 2.86 31.26
N GLN A 43 -9.59 3.95 31.42
CA GLN A 43 -8.81 4.54 30.33
C GLN A 43 -7.78 3.55 29.77
N GLU A 44 -7.02 2.87 30.62
CA GLU A 44 -6.00 1.91 30.20
C GLU A 44 -6.59 0.67 29.51
N ILE A 45 -7.74 0.17 29.98
CA ILE A 45 -8.49 -0.89 29.29
C ILE A 45 -8.87 -0.45 27.87
N VAL A 46 -9.44 0.75 27.72
CA VAL A 46 -9.89 1.26 26.42
C VAL A 46 -8.69 1.51 25.50
N LEU A 47 -7.62 2.12 26.00
CA LEU A 47 -6.40 2.36 25.24
C LEU A 47 -5.75 1.05 24.76
N PHE A 48 -5.72 0.02 25.61
CA PHE A 48 -5.22 -1.29 25.24
C PHE A 48 -6.03 -1.90 24.09
N GLU A 49 -7.37 -1.89 24.18
CA GLU A 49 -8.23 -2.40 23.11
C GLU A 49 -8.03 -1.62 21.80
N LEU A 50 -8.02 -0.28 21.87
CA LEU A 50 -7.85 0.57 20.69
C LEU A 50 -6.54 0.25 19.97
N LYS A 51 -5.43 0.17 20.73
CA LYS A 51 -4.12 -0.20 20.19
C LYS A 51 -4.15 -1.59 19.54
N LYS A 52 -4.77 -2.58 20.20
CA LYS A 52 -4.87 -3.94 19.65
C LYS A 52 -5.72 -4.00 18.38
N ARG A 53 -6.78 -3.20 18.29
CA ARG A 53 -7.60 -3.10 17.07
C ARG A 53 -6.83 -2.45 15.93
N GLU A 54 -6.07 -1.41 16.21
CA GLU A 54 -5.20 -0.74 15.25
C GLU A 54 -4.12 -1.68 14.72
N GLU A 55 -3.39 -2.38 15.60
CA GLU A 55 -2.40 -3.41 15.23
C GLU A 55 -3.02 -4.48 14.30
N LYS A 56 -4.19 -5.03 14.67
CA LYS A 56 -4.90 -6.01 13.83
C LYS A 56 -5.37 -5.44 12.49
N SER A 57 -5.77 -4.16 12.47
CA SER A 57 -6.17 -3.47 11.24
C SER A 57 -4.98 -3.30 10.29
N ILE A 58 -3.83 -2.88 10.82
CA ILE A 58 -2.57 -2.76 10.08
C ILE A 58 -2.15 -4.11 9.53
N ASP A 59 -2.09 -5.16 10.35
CA ASP A 59 -1.74 -6.52 9.93
C ASP A 59 -2.63 -7.03 8.80
N LYS A 60 -3.93 -6.77 8.90
CA LYS A 60 -4.91 -7.15 7.90
C LYS A 60 -4.67 -6.40 6.58
N ARG A 61 -4.45 -5.08 6.64
CA ARG A 61 -4.17 -4.25 5.46
C ARG A 61 -2.83 -4.61 4.81
N MET A 62 -1.79 -4.88 5.61
CA MET A 62 -0.50 -5.41 5.12
C MET A 62 -0.66 -6.72 4.34
N LYS A 63 -1.44 -7.68 4.88
CA LYS A 63 -1.72 -8.96 4.19
C LYS A 63 -2.54 -8.75 2.92
N TRP A 64 -3.44 -7.77 2.92
CA TRP A 64 -4.31 -7.47 1.80
C TRP A 64 -3.60 -6.75 0.68
N ALA A 65 -2.59 -5.94 0.97
CA ALA A 65 -1.85 -5.14 0.01
C ALA A 65 -1.00 -5.93 -0.97
N LYS A 66 -0.73 -7.22 -0.72
CA LYS A 66 -0.02 -8.11 -1.66
C LYS A 66 1.39 -7.64 -2.07
N PHE A 67 2.08 -6.91 -1.20
CA PHE A 67 3.49 -6.58 -1.45
C PHE A 67 4.33 -7.85 -1.66
N PRO A 68 5.24 -7.87 -2.66
CA PRO A 68 6.11 -9.02 -2.91
C PRO A 68 7.16 -9.22 -1.81
N TYR A 69 7.52 -8.14 -1.12
CA TYR A 69 8.44 -8.10 0.01
C TYR A 69 8.15 -6.84 0.86
N VAL A 70 8.71 -6.80 2.07
CA VAL A 70 8.58 -5.64 2.97
C VAL A 70 9.88 -4.83 2.91
N LYS A 71 9.78 -3.57 2.51
CA LYS A 71 10.89 -2.61 2.47
C LYS A 71 10.41 -1.24 2.95
N THR A 72 11.00 -0.73 4.03
CA THR A 72 10.57 0.53 4.63
C THR A 72 11.32 1.74 4.03
N LEU A 73 10.79 2.95 4.25
CA LEU A 73 11.44 4.19 3.81
C LEU A 73 12.81 4.38 4.50
N LYS A 74 12.95 3.90 5.74
CA LYS A 74 14.21 3.93 6.49
C LYS A 74 15.33 3.10 5.85
N GLU A 75 14.98 2.11 5.04
CA GLU A 75 15.92 1.29 4.28
C GLU A 75 16.25 1.88 2.91
N PHE A 76 15.63 3.00 2.53
CA PHE A 76 15.90 3.68 1.27
C PHE A 76 17.09 4.63 1.45
N ASP A 77 18.25 4.22 0.95
CA ASP A 77 19.49 4.99 1.09
C ASP A 77 19.56 6.11 0.03
N LEU A 78 19.37 7.35 0.48
CA LEU A 78 19.49 8.54 -0.37
C LEU A 78 20.93 8.83 -0.82
N THR A 79 21.94 8.27 -0.17
CA THR A 79 23.33 8.42 -0.63
C THR A 79 23.59 7.65 -1.92
N GLU A 80 22.88 6.53 -2.10
CA GLU A 80 22.89 5.72 -3.33
C GLU A 80 21.84 6.18 -4.36
N GLN A 81 20.89 7.03 -3.94
CA GLN A 81 19.84 7.59 -4.79
C GLN A 81 19.75 9.11 -4.69
N THR A 82 20.70 9.82 -5.31
CA THR A 82 20.81 11.29 -5.20
C THR A 82 19.74 12.06 -5.97
N SER A 83 18.99 11.37 -6.85
CA SER A 83 17.90 11.99 -7.64
C SER A 83 16.73 12.47 -6.78
N LEU A 84 16.62 11.98 -5.53
CA LEU A 84 15.59 12.37 -4.59
C LEU A 84 16.22 13.06 -3.37
N SER A 85 15.82 14.30 -3.09
CA SER A 85 16.28 14.99 -1.87
C SER A 85 15.59 14.47 -0.62
N GLN A 86 16.25 14.58 0.54
CA GLN A 86 15.64 14.26 1.85
C GLN A 86 14.32 15.02 2.07
N ARG A 87 14.25 16.28 1.63
CA ARG A 87 13.04 17.08 1.71
C ARG A 87 11.90 16.46 0.91
N GLN A 88 12.16 16.06 -0.34
CA GLN A 88 11.14 15.41 -1.18
C GLN A 88 10.71 14.08 -0.60
N LEU A 89 11.64 13.27 -0.07
CA LEU A 89 11.30 12.00 0.58
C LEU A 89 10.38 12.22 1.78
N SER A 90 10.69 13.20 2.64
CA SER A 90 9.84 13.55 3.78
C SER A 90 8.47 14.08 3.37
N GLN A 91 8.38 14.88 2.29
CA GLN A 91 7.09 15.31 1.73
C GLN A 91 6.25 14.14 1.21
N LEU A 92 6.88 13.12 0.61
CA LEU A 92 6.19 11.91 0.18
C LEU A 92 5.72 11.06 1.37
N GLU A 93 6.52 10.96 2.44
CA GLU A 93 6.19 10.27 3.69
C GLU A 93 5.01 10.91 4.44
N GLU A 94 4.78 12.22 4.26
CA GLU A 94 3.60 12.89 4.81
C GLU A 94 2.28 12.40 4.20
N LEU A 95 2.30 11.90 2.96
CA LEU A 95 1.12 11.39 2.23
C LEU A 95 0.02 12.43 1.96
N ASN A 96 0.28 13.73 2.13
CA ASN A 96 -0.66 14.79 1.77
C ASN A 96 -1.08 14.72 0.29
N TRP A 97 -0.17 14.25 -0.57
CA TRP A 97 -0.45 14.00 -1.98
C TRP A 97 -1.56 12.96 -2.21
N MET A 98 -1.74 11.98 -1.32
CA MET A 98 -2.84 11.03 -1.41
C MET A 98 -4.20 11.66 -1.09
N GLU A 99 -4.24 12.58 -0.11
CA GLU A 99 -5.45 13.30 0.27
C GLU A 99 -5.94 14.23 -0.86
N GLU A 100 -5.00 14.80 -1.61
CA GLU A 100 -5.26 15.60 -2.82
C GLU A 100 -5.46 14.76 -4.10
N GLN A 101 -5.38 13.43 -3.98
CA GLN A 101 -5.54 12.45 -5.05
C GLN A 101 -4.52 12.60 -6.19
N PHE A 102 -3.28 12.94 -5.84
CA PHE A 102 -2.16 12.94 -6.79
C PHE A 102 -1.67 11.52 -7.07
N ASN A 103 -1.32 11.27 -8.32
CA ASN A 103 -0.60 10.08 -8.74
C ASN A 103 0.91 10.31 -8.62
N LEU A 104 1.67 9.23 -8.48
CA LEU A 104 3.12 9.24 -8.59
C LEU A 104 3.53 8.37 -9.78
N ILE A 105 4.40 8.89 -10.65
CA ILE A 105 5.04 8.07 -11.70
C ILE A 105 6.52 8.00 -11.38
N LEU A 106 6.99 6.80 -11.04
CA LEU A 106 8.40 6.52 -10.75
C LEU A 106 9.07 6.03 -12.03
N LEU A 107 9.99 6.82 -12.56
CA LEU A 107 10.71 6.54 -13.81
C LEU A 107 12.18 6.19 -13.54
N GLY A 108 12.77 5.34 -14.36
CA GLY A 108 14.21 5.06 -14.30
C GLY A 108 14.60 3.63 -14.72
N PRO A 109 15.89 3.31 -14.86
CA PRO A 109 16.35 2.00 -15.30
C PRO A 109 16.07 0.86 -14.29
N PRO A 110 16.14 -0.41 -14.70
CA PRO A 110 15.96 -1.54 -13.79
C PRO A 110 16.93 -1.52 -12.60
N GLY A 111 16.37 -1.66 -11.39
CA GLY A 111 17.16 -1.67 -10.16
C GLY A 111 17.50 -0.28 -9.59
N SER A 112 16.91 0.80 -10.10
CA SER A 112 17.07 2.16 -9.55
C SER A 112 16.27 2.45 -8.27
N GLY A 113 15.52 1.49 -7.75
CA GLY A 113 14.76 1.62 -6.49
C GLY A 113 13.28 2.01 -6.63
N LYS A 114 12.72 2.12 -7.85
CA LYS A 114 11.29 2.43 -8.10
C LYS A 114 10.33 1.58 -7.26
N THR A 115 10.43 0.25 -7.39
CA THR A 115 9.57 -0.69 -6.67
C THR A 115 9.80 -0.65 -5.15
N HIS A 116 11.03 -0.36 -4.70
CA HIS A 116 11.30 -0.17 -3.26
C HIS A 116 10.53 1.04 -2.77
N LEU A 117 10.69 2.20 -3.44
CA LEU A 117 10.05 3.45 -3.04
C LEU A 117 8.52 3.33 -3.04
N SER A 118 7.93 2.69 -4.05
CA SER A 118 6.48 2.47 -4.12
C SER A 118 5.98 1.58 -2.98
N ILE A 119 6.67 0.48 -2.69
CA ILE A 119 6.35 -0.41 -1.56
C ILE A 119 6.49 0.33 -0.23
N SER A 120 7.56 1.11 -0.05
CA SER A 120 7.82 1.80 1.20
C SER A 120 6.78 2.89 1.49
N LEU A 121 6.36 3.64 0.47
CA LEU A 121 5.25 4.60 0.59
C LEU A 121 3.93 3.88 0.85
N GLY A 122 3.70 2.74 0.20
CA GLY A 122 2.51 1.91 0.46
C GLY A 122 2.45 1.38 1.88
N ILE A 123 3.59 1.00 2.47
CA ILE A 123 3.67 0.59 3.87
C ILE A 123 3.34 1.76 4.79
N GLU A 124 3.89 2.95 4.54
CA GLU A 124 3.59 4.15 5.32
C GLU A 124 2.10 4.50 5.25
N ALA A 125 1.49 4.39 4.06
CA ALA A 125 0.05 4.59 3.89
C ALA A 125 -0.77 3.59 4.72
N ILE A 126 -0.34 2.33 4.81
CA ILE A 126 -0.97 1.37 5.71
C ILE A 126 -0.78 1.74 7.18
N GLN A 127 0.37 2.27 7.59
CA GLN A 127 0.54 2.74 8.97
C GLN A 127 -0.44 3.89 9.30
N LYS A 128 -0.72 4.78 8.35
CA LYS A 128 -1.67 5.91 8.54
C LYS A 128 -3.16 5.57 8.36
N GLY A 129 -3.51 4.31 8.14
CA GLY A 129 -4.93 3.90 8.07
C GLY A 129 -5.46 3.64 6.66
N PHE A 130 -4.71 3.94 5.61
CA PHE A 130 -5.15 3.75 4.21
C PHE A 130 -5.15 2.28 3.77
N GLN A 131 -6.03 1.97 2.83
CA GLN A 131 -6.09 0.70 2.10
C GLN A 131 -5.20 0.79 0.86
N VAL A 132 -4.26 -0.14 0.75
CA VAL A 132 -3.28 -0.16 -0.34
C VAL A 132 -3.38 -1.50 -1.07
N MET A 133 -3.18 -1.48 -2.39
CA MET A 133 -3.02 -2.68 -3.21
C MET A 133 -1.79 -2.56 -4.11
N PHE A 134 -0.92 -3.56 -4.08
CA PHE A 134 0.18 -3.74 -5.01
C PHE A 134 -0.20 -4.80 -6.05
N VAL A 135 0.08 -4.53 -7.31
CA VAL A 135 -0.10 -5.47 -8.42
C VAL A 135 0.92 -5.17 -9.50
N THR A 136 1.52 -6.20 -10.10
CA THR A 136 2.35 -6.00 -11.30
C THR A 136 1.45 -5.79 -12.52
N MET A 137 1.91 -5.07 -13.53
CA MET A 137 1.11 -4.83 -14.72
C MET A 137 0.64 -6.12 -15.39
N GLY A 138 1.52 -7.13 -15.47
CA GLY A 138 1.18 -8.43 -16.04
C GLY A 138 0.13 -9.19 -15.23
N GLU A 139 0.20 -9.15 -13.90
CA GLU A 139 -0.85 -9.73 -13.05
C GLU A 139 -2.16 -8.97 -13.22
N LEU A 140 -2.12 -7.63 -13.28
CA LEU A 140 -3.30 -6.78 -13.42
C LEU A 140 -4.08 -7.10 -14.70
N ILE A 141 -3.40 -7.17 -15.84
CA ILE A 141 -4.04 -7.53 -17.12
C ILE A 141 -4.67 -8.92 -17.05
N ASN A 142 -3.98 -9.89 -16.45
CA ASN A 142 -4.55 -11.23 -16.27
C ASN A 142 -5.81 -11.21 -15.38
N LEU A 143 -5.80 -10.45 -14.28
CA LEU A 143 -6.97 -10.27 -13.42
C LEU A 143 -8.14 -9.63 -14.19
N LEU A 144 -7.87 -8.58 -14.96
CA LEU A 144 -8.87 -7.88 -15.77
C LEU A 144 -9.51 -8.81 -16.81
N LYS A 145 -8.71 -9.58 -17.55
CA LYS A 145 -9.19 -10.55 -18.55
C LYS A 145 -10.04 -11.66 -17.92
N THR A 146 -9.71 -12.05 -16.69
CA THR A 146 -10.35 -13.18 -16.00
C THR A 146 -11.45 -12.78 -15.02
N ARG A 147 -11.83 -11.49 -14.96
CA ARG A 147 -12.83 -10.96 -14.02
C ARG A 147 -14.16 -11.73 -14.04
N GLU A 148 -14.67 -12.01 -15.23
CA GLU A 148 -15.96 -12.69 -15.43
C GLU A 148 -15.87 -14.22 -15.27
N PHE A 149 -14.66 -14.77 -15.38
CA PHE A 149 -14.43 -16.21 -15.38
C PHE A 149 -14.06 -16.77 -14.02
N THR A 150 -13.50 -15.96 -13.12
CA THR A 150 -13.04 -16.44 -11.81
C THR A 150 -13.44 -15.53 -10.66
N ARG A 151 -13.98 -16.15 -9.58
CA ARG A 151 -14.30 -15.44 -8.32
C ARG A 151 -13.06 -14.79 -7.71
N LYS A 152 -11.88 -15.41 -7.87
CA LYS A 152 -10.61 -14.88 -7.35
C LYS A 152 -10.29 -13.52 -7.99
N SER A 153 -10.37 -13.40 -9.32
CA SER A 153 -10.11 -12.15 -10.01
C SER A 153 -11.14 -11.09 -9.66
N GLN A 154 -12.42 -11.45 -9.54
CA GLN A 154 -13.46 -10.52 -9.11
C GLN A 154 -13.19 -9.94 -7.72
N VAL A 155 -12.82 -10.78 -6.75
CA VAL A 155 -12.50 -10.34 -5.38
C VAL A 155 -11.27 -9.43 -5.35
N LEU A 156 -10.21 -9.76 -6.10
CA LEU A 156 -9.00 -8.94 -6.14
C LEU A 156 -9.24 -7.60 -6.84
N LEU A 157 -9.95 -7.58 -7.98
CA LEU A 157 -10.28 -6.34 -8.69
C LEU A 157 -11.19 -5.44 -7.87
N ASN A 158 -12.20 -5.98 -7.18
CA ASN A 158 -13.04 -5.18 -6.30
C ASN A 158 -12.22 -4.55 -5.17
N ARG A 159 -11.18 -5.23 -4.68
CA ARG A 159 -10.26 -4.66 -3.68
C ARG A 159 -9.36 -3.58 -4.27
N ILE A 160 -8.85 -3.77 -5.49
CA ILE A 160 -8.09 -2.73 -6.21
C ILE A 160 -8.97 -1.49 -6.39
N GLU A 161 -10.20 -1.66 -6.87
CA GLU A 161 -11.18 -0.58 -7.07
C GLU A 161 -11.63 0.13 -5.78
N SER A 162 -11.46 -0.51 -4.61
CA SER A 162 -11.82 0.06 -3.30
C SER A 162 -10.63 0.57 -2.50
N SER A 163 -9.41 0.54 -3.06
CA SER A 163 -8.20 0.95 -2.34
C SER A 163 -8.00 2.46 -2.42
N ASP A 164 -7.45 3.06 -1.38
CA ASP A 164 -7.06 4.48 -1.37
C ASP A 164 -5.79 4.70 -2.20
N LEU A 165 -4.90 3.69 -2.24
CA LEU A 165 -3.68 3.67 -3.05
C LEU A 165 -3.58 2.39 -3.87
N VAL A 166 -3.34 2.53 -5.17
CA VAL A 166 -3.03 1.40 -6.05
C VAL A 166 -1.61 1.55 -6.61
N ILE A 167 -0.74 0.59 -6.30
CA ILE A 167 0.61 0.51 -6.84
C ILE A 167 0.59 -0.48 -8.01
N ILE A 168 0.87 0.03 -9.20
CA ILE A 168 0.97 -0.73 -10.44
C ILE A 168 2.45 -0.75 -10.85
N ASP A 169 3.09 -1.90 -10.64
CA ASP A 169 4.52 -2.07 -10.86
C ASP A 169 4.85 -2.63 -12.24
N ASP A 170 5.96 -2.20 -12.81
CA ASP A 170 6.54 -2.66 -14.09
C ASP A 170 5.57 -2.53 -15.28
N LEU A 171 5.19 -1.30 -15.63
CA LEU A 171 4.34 -1.00 -16.81
C LEU A 171 4.96 -1.39 -18.18
N MET A 172 6.16 -1.98 -18.19
CA MET A 172 7.06 -1.96 -19.34
C MET A 172 7.23 -3.29 -20.09
N TYR A 173 6.43 -4.31 -19.79
CA TYR A 173 6.62 -5.65 -20.37
C TYR A 173 5.49 -6.16 -21.27
N MET A 174 4.45 -5.38 -21.55
CA MET A 174 3.34 -5.84 -22.39
C MET A 174 2.98 -4.80 -23.43
N ALA A 175 3.24 -5.11 -24.70
CA ALA A 175 2.45 -4.54 -25.78
C ALA A 175 1.04 -5.07 -25.58
N MET A 176 0.13 -4.19 -25.16
CA MET A 176 -1.25 -4.57 -24.93
C MET A 176 -1.98 -4.70 -26.26
N ASP A 177 -2.83 -5.71 -26.35
CA ASP A 177 -3.83 -5.71 -27.41
C ASP A 177 -4.91 -4.64 -27.13
N GLN A 178 -5.70 -4.30 -28.14
CA GLN A 178 -6.74 -3.27 -28.02
C GLN A 178 -7.78 -3.60 -26.94
N ARG A 179 -8.04 -4.88 -26.67
CA ARG A 179 -8.99 -5.31 -25.63
C ARG A 179 -8.39 -5.10 -24.23
N GLU A 180 -7.11 -5.41 -24.06
CA GLU A 180 -6.36 -5.20 -22.82
C GLU A 180 -6.25 -3.71 -22.50
N ALA A 181 -5.96 -2.87 -23.49
CA ALA A 181 -5.94 -1.41 -23.34
C ALA A 181 -7.31 -0.86 -22.90
N ASN A 182 -8.41 -1.35 -23.49
CA ASN A 182 -9.77 -0.97 -23.08
C ASN A 182 -10.10 -1.40 -21.63
N LEU A 183 -9.72 -2.62 -21.24
CA LEU A 183 -9.92 -3.10 -19.87
C LEU A 183 -9.13 -2.26 -18.86
N PHE A 184 -7.87 -1.93 -19.19
CA PHE A 184 -7.03 -1.08 -18.36
C PHE A 184 -7.60 0.34 -18.27
N PHE A 185 -8.06 0.92 -19.38
CA PHE A 185 -8.75 2.20 -19.40
C PHE A 185 -9.96 2.24 -18.45
N HIS A 186 -10.81 1.21 -18.49
CA HIS A 186 -11.96 1.15 -17.59
C HIS A 186 -11.57 1.10 -16.11
N LEU A 187 -10.47 0.43 -15.78
CA LEU A 187 -9.92 0.45 -14.43
C LEU A 187 -9.42 1.85 -14.04
N ILE A 188 -8.57 2.47 -14.87
CA ILE A 188 -8.05 3.82 -14.61
C ILE A 188 -9.19 4.83 -14.46
N ASN A 189 -10.22 4.74 -15.30
CA ASN A 189 -11.40 5.60 -15.20
C ASN A 189 -12.21 5.37 -13.91
N ARG A 190 -12.16 4.18 -13.31
CA ARG A 190 -12.79 3.91 -12.00
C ARG A 190 -11.98 4.44 -10.83
N LEU A 191 -10.65 4.41 -10.94
CA LEU A 191 -9.73 4.90 -9.91
C LEU A 191 -9.57 6.42 -9.94
N TYR A 192 -9.76 7.04 -11.10
CA TYR A 192 -9.67 8.48 -11.30
C TYR A 192 -10.52 9.27 -10.30
N GLU A 193 -9.90 10.24 -9.61
CA GLU A 193 -10.49 11.06 -8.53
C GLU A 193 -11.09 10.25 -7.34
N ARG A 194 -10.66 9.00 -7.17
CA ARG A 194 -11.07 8.14 -6.04
C ARG A 194 -9.90 7.51 -5.31
N SER A 195 -8.86 7.15 -6.06
CA SER A 195 -7.66 6.48 -5.56
C SER A 195 -6.44 7.18 -6.13
N SER A 196 -5.40 7.29 -5.32
CA SER A 196 -4.08 7.66 -5.82
C SER A 196 -3.41 6.44 -6.45
N ILE A 197 -2.61 6.67 -7.49
CA ILE A 197 -1.93 5.60 -8.21
C ILE A 197 -0.42 5.85 -8.17
N ILE A 198 0.36 4.83 -7.78
CA ILE A 198 1.80 4.81 -8.05
C ILE A 198 2.05 3.89 -9.23
N LEU A 199 2.66 4.42 -10.29
CA LEU A 199 3.09 3.67 -11.46
C LEU A 199 4.61 3.61 -11.50
N THR A 200 5.17 2.42 -11.72
CA THR A 200 6.61 2.28 -12.01
C THR A 200 6.83 1.93 -13.48
N SER A 201 7.78 2.62 -14.11
CA SER A 201 8.15 2.37 -15.50
C SER A 201 9.61 2.72 -15.75
N ASN A 202 10.21 2.09 -16.75
CA ASN A 202 11.48 2.51 -17.34
C ASN A 202 11.29 3.29 -18.65
N LYS A 203 10.04 3.52 -19.10
CA LYS A 203 9.71 4.44 -20.22
C LYS A 203 8.97 5.67 -19.73
N SER A 204 9.23 6.80 -20.36
CA SER A 204 8.46 8.02 -20.15
C SER A 204 7.02 7.87 -20.66
N PRO A 205 6.04 8.65 -20.13
CA PRO A 205 4.65 8.62 -20.57
C PRO A 205 4.47 8.83 -22.09
N ASN A 206 5.35 9.61 -22.72
CA ASN A 206 5.32 9.87 -24.16
C ASN A 206 5.55 8.60 -24.99
N GLU A 207 6.25 7.61 -24.46
CA GLU A 207 6.55 6.34 -25.11
C GLU A 207 5.48 5.27 -24.83
N TRP A 208 4.44 5.58 -24.02
CA TRP A 208 3.39 4.62 -23.69
C TRP A 208 2.37 4.46 -24.83
N GLY A 209 2.30 5.42 -25.76
CA GLY A 209 1.49 5.31 -26.98
C GLY A 209 1.76 4.04 -27.78
N GLU A 210 3.04 3.70 -27.94
CA GLU A 210 3.45 2.48 -28.64
C GLU A 210 3.12 1.20 -27.85
N LEU A 211 3.01 1.29 -26.52
CA LEU A 211 2.76 0.12 -25.65
C LEU A 211 1.28 -0.24 -25.57
N LEU A 212 0.39 0.75 -25.65
CA LEU A 212 -1.06 0.58 -25.47
C LEU A 212 -1.81 0.30 -26.78
N GLY A 213 -1.12 0.38 -27.93
CA GLY A 213 -1.59 -0.10 -29.23
C GLY A 213 -2.67 0.75 -29.91
N ASP A 214 -3.44 1.54 -29.17
CA ASP A 214 -4.50 2.44 -29.65
C ASP A 214 -4.25 3.87 -29.15
N GLU A 215 -3.99 4.79 -30.07
CA GLU A 215 -3.63 6.19 -29.75
C GLU A 215 -4.75 6.93 -28.99
N GLY A 216 -6.00 6.65 -29.33
CA GLY A 216 -7.16 7.28 -28.68
C GLY A 216 -7.33 6.83 -27.24
N ILE A 217 -7.28 5.52 -26.99
CA ILE A 217 -7.36 4.95 -25.63
C ILE A 217 -6.14 5.38 -24.81
N THR A 218 -4.95 5.39 -25.41
CA THR A 218 -3.72 5.86 -24.75
C THR A 218 -3.87 7.29 -24.26
N THR A 219 -4.32 8.18 -25.14
CA THR A 219 -4.52 9.60 -24.79
C THR A 219 -5.51 9.73 -23.64
N ALA A 220 -6.61 8.96 -23.64
CA ALA A 220 -7.60 8.99 -22.58
C ALA A 220 -7.09 8.44 -21.23
N ILE A 221 -6.21 7.44 -21.25
CA ILE A 221 -5.53 6.92 -20.05
C ILE A 221 -4.56 7.95 -19.50
N LEU A 222 -3.70 8.50 -20.37
CA LEU A 222 -2.69 9.49 -20.00
C LEU A 222 -3.32 10.76 -19.43
N ASP A 223 -4.40 11.27 -20.05
CA ASP A 223 -5.16 12.42 -19.56
C ASP A 223 -5.55 12.27 -18.08
N ARG A 224 -6.10 11.11 -17.70
CA ARG A 224 -6.51 10.80 -16.32
C ARG A 224 -5.33 10.60 -15.37
N LEU A 225 -4.28 9.92 -15.82
CA LEU A 225 -3.11 9.63 -15.00
C LEU A 225 -2.27 10.89 -14.75
N LEU A 226 -2.16 11.76 -15.76
CA LEU A 226 -1.29 12.94 -15.75
C LEU A 226 -1.99 14.23 -15.30
N HIS A 227 -3.30 14.23 -15.09
CA HIS A 227 -4.02 15.41 -14.62
C HIS A 227 -3.51 15.91 -13.25
N ARG A 228 -3.28 14.99 -12.30
CA ARG A 228 -2.64 15.28 -11.01
C ARG A 228 -1.54 14.27 -10.78
N VAL A 229 -0.31 14.64 -11.09
CA VAL A 229 0.81 13.71 -11.02
C VAL A 229 2.09 14.42 -10.60
N GLU A 230 2.89 13.73 -9.80
CA GLU A 230 4.31 14.03 -9.63
C GLU A 230 5.13 12.94 -10.32
N ILE A 231 6.03 13.35 -11.21
CA ILE A 231 6.92 12.43 -11.94
C ILE A 231 8.29 12.45 -11.28
N ILE A 232 8.70 11.31 -10.72
CA ILE A 232 9.97 11.17 -10.00
C ILE A 232 10.91 10.33 -10.86
N HIS A 233 12.01 10.95 -11.29
CA HIS A 233 13.07 10.30 -12.04
C HIS A 233 14.14 9.74 -11.09
N LEU A 234 14.32 8.42 -11.10
CA LEU A 234 15.35 7.70 -10.36
C LEU A 234 16.43 7.26 -11.34
N ASN A 235 17.46 8.10 -11.52
CA ASN A 235 18.42 7.99 -12.62
C ASN A 235 19.72 7.27 -12.27
N GLU A 236 19.83 6.75 -11.05
CA GLU A 236 21.06 6.14 -10.55
C GLU A 236 21.27 4.70 -11.04
N ASP A 237 22.55 4.30 -11.01
CA ASP A 237 23.02 2.95 -11.35
C ASP A 237 22.25 1.87 -10.58
N SER A 238 22.12 0.70 -11.21
CA SER A 238 21.36 -0.41 -10.65
C SER A 238 21.90 -0.85 -9.28
N TYR A 239 21.13 -0.60 -8.22
CA TYR A 239 21.44 -1.03 -6.85
C TYR A 239 21.68 -2.55 -6.78
N ARG A 240 20.89 -3.32 -7.54
CA ARG A 240 21.02 -4.79 -7.62
C ARG A 240 22.38 -5.24 -8.19
N MET A 241 22.95 -4.45 -9.12
CA MET A 241 24.27 -4.74 -9.69
C MET A 241 25.40 -4.33 -8.75
N LYS A 242 25.28 -3.16 -8.11
CA LYS A 242 26.24 -2.70 -7.08
C LYS A 242 26.37 -3.69 -5.92
N HIS A 243 25.25 -4.22 -5.43
CA HIS A 243 25.21 -5.19 -4.33
C HIS A 243 25.12 -6.66 -4.81
N ARG A 244 25.53 -6.94 -6.05
CA ARG A 244 25.56 -8.30 -6.57
C ARG A 244 26.50 -9.16 -5.71
N LYS A 245 25.96 -10.22 -5.12
CA LYS A 245 26.77 -11.25 -4.47
C LYS A 245 27.27 -12.24 -5.53
N SER A 246 28.58 -12.46 -5.59
CA SER A 246 29.16 -13.57 -6.34
C SER A 246 29.24 -14.80 -5.43
N MET A 247 28.88 -15.97 -5.97
CA MET A 247 29.03 -17.25 -5.28
C MET A 247 30.44 -17.85 -5.43
N PHE A 248 31.25 -17.29 -6.35
CA PHE A 248 32.63 -17.70 -6.63
C PHE A 248 33.54 -16.47 -6.65
#